data_AF-A0A0G0MPH7-F1
#
_entry.id   AF-A0A0G0MPH7-F1
#
_cell.length_a   1.000
_cell.length_b   1.000
_cell.length_c   1.000
_cell.angle_alpha   90.00
_cell.angle_beta   90.00
_cell.angle_gamma   90.00
#
_symmetry.space_group_name_H-M   'P 1'
#
loop_
_entity.id
_entity.type
_entity.pdbx_description
1 polymer ?
#
loop_
_entity_poly.entity_id
_entity_poly.type
_entity_poly.pdbx_seq_one_letter_code
_entity_poly.pdbx_strand_id
1 'polypeptide(L)'
;MLGVNEPVNVWVYFKNKEICPHVFFWNSRQIRIDKINLIHQSRHGQTTYYHFSVSSEGNFYCLRFDATSLRWFLEMVEEEV
;
A
#
# COMPACT_ATOMS: atom_id res chain seq x y z
N MET A 1 -13.96 4.04 -6.37
CA MET A 1 -12.48 3.98 -6.27
C MET A 1 -11.81 4.77 -7.40
N LEU A 2 -10.87 5.67 -7.09
CA LEU A 2 -10.11 6.51 -8.03
C LEU A 2 -8.68 5.99 -8.21
N GLY A 3 -8.19 5.89 -9.45
CA GLY A 3 -6.81 5.51 -9.76
C GLY A 3 -5.83 6.68 -9.63
N VAL A 4 -4.71 6.47 -8.92
CA VAL A 4 -3.72 7.49 -8.57
C VAL A 4 -2.35 7.15 -9.19
N ASN A 5 -1.82 5.96 -8.88
CA ASN A 5 -0.51 5.45 -9.31
C ASN A 5 0.67 6.42 -9.05
N GLU A 6 0.77 6.92 -7.82
CA GLU A 6 1.83 7.84 -7.38
C GLU A 6 2.87 7.13 -6.49
N PRO A 7 4.17 7.46 -6.60
CA PRO A 7 5.17 6.96 -5.68
C PRO A 7 4.94 7.53 -4.27
N VAL A 8 5.02 6.68 -3.25
CA VAL A 8 4.85 7.09 -1.85
C VAL A 8 5.94 6.49 -0.97
N ASN A 9 6.16 7.09 0.20
CA ASN A 9 6.98 6.47 1.24
C ASN A 9 6.07 5.67 2.19
N VAL A 10 6.55 4.51 2.64
CA VAL A 10 5.81 3.64 3.56
C VAL A 10 6.74 3.13 4.65
N TRP A 11 6.32 3.30 5.90
CA TRP A 11 6.94 2.62 7.04
C TRP A 11 6.28 1.27 7.22
N VAL A 12 7.12 0.24 7.34
CA VAL A 12 6.70 -1.15 7.42
C VAL A 12 7.33 -1.83 8.63
N TYR A 13 6.64 -2.85 9.13
CA TYR A 13 7.25 -3.87 9.95
C TYR A 13 7.48 -5.12 9.11
N PHE A 14 8.60 -5.79 9.35
CA PHE A 14 8.78 -7.18 8.91
C PHE A 14 8.41 -8.07 10.09
N LYS A 15 7.31 -8.82 9.96
CA LYS A 15 6.81 -9.69 11.03
C LYS A 15 6.41 -11.02 10.42
N ASN A 16 6.83 -12.13 11.04
CA ASN A 16 6.47 -13.48 10.60
C ASN A 16 6.74 -13.76 9.10
N LYS A 17 7.83 -13.20 8.55
CA LYS A 17 8.20 -13.28 7.12
C LYS A 17 7.24 -12.55 6.16
N GLU A 18 6.41 -11.65 6.69
CA GLU A 18 5.49 -10.82 5.92
C GLU A 18 5.86 -9.33 6.08
N ILE A 19 5.50 -8.54 5.06
CA ILE A 19 5.57 -7.09 5.09
C ILE A 19 4.25 -6.58 5.65
N CYS A 20 4.30 -5.82 6.73
CA CYS A 20 3.14 -5.20 7.35
C CYS A 20 3.25 -3.68 7.22
N PRO A 21 2.62 -3.05 6.22
CA PRO A 21 2.60 -1.60 6.12
C PRO A 21 1.89 -0.99 7.33
N HIS A 22 2.49 0.05 7.91
CA HIS A 22 2.00 0.67 9.13
C HIS A 22 1.58 2.13 8.93
N VAL A 23 2.37 2.88 8.16
CA VAL A 23 2.14 4.30 7.87
C VAL A 23 2.59 4.56 6.45
N PHE A 24 1.84 5.34 5.69
CA PHE A 24 2.31 5.88 4.42
C PHE A 24 2.14 7.39 4.36
N PHE A 25 2.90 8.02 3.47
CA PHE A 25 2.94 9.48 3.33
C PHE A 25 2.40 9.87 1.97
N TRP A 26 1.32 10.64 1.96
CA TRP A 26 0.65 11.09 0.73
C TRP A 26 0.00 12.45 0.94
N ASN A 27 0.08 13.35 -0.05
CA ASN A 27 -0.44 14.72 0.02
C ASN A 27 -0.04 15.50 1.29
N SER A 28 1.23 15.42 1.68
CA SER A 28 1.78 16.03 2.91
C SER A 28 1.14 15.55 4.21
N ARG A 29 0.37 14.45 4.17
CA ARG A 29 -0.21 13.79 5.34
C ARG A 29 0.56 12.53 5.68
N GLN A 30 0.70 12.28 6.97
CA GLN A 30 1.10 10.98 7.50
C GLN A 30 -0.18 10.18 7.78
N ILE A 31 -0.42 9.12 7.01
CA ILE A 31 -1.64 8.33 7.07
C ILE A 31 -1.33 7.02 7.78
N ARG A 32 -1.89 6.84 8.98
CA ARG A 32 -1.70 5.64 9.80
C ARG A 32 -2.68 4.56 9.36
N ILE A 33 -2.17 3.37 9.06
CA ILE A 33 -3.03 2.25 8.64
C ILE A 33 -3.72 1.66 9.89
N ASP A 34 -5.04 1.68 9.88
CA ASP A 34 -5.88 1.11 10.94
C ASP A 34 -6.04 -0.40 10.76
N LYS A 35 -6.22 -0.83 9.50
CA LYS A 35 -6.46 -2.22 9.14
C LYS A 35 -5.88 -2.55 7.76
N ILE A 36 -5.26 -3.72 7.65
CA ILE A 36 -4.95 -4.35 6.37
C ILE A 36 -6.11 -5.28 6.03
N ASN A 37 -6.83 -5.01 4.95
CA ASN A 37 -8.02 -5.75 4.53
C ASN A 37 -7.67 -6.93 3.64
N LEU A 38 -6.71 -6.75 2.73
CA LEU A 38 -6.29 -7.77 1.78
C LEU A 38 -4.80 -7.62 1.46
N ILE A 39 -4.12 -8.76 1.34
CA ILE A 39 -2.77 -8.85 0.80
C ILE A 39 -2.81 -9.84 -0.36
N HIS A 40 -2.29 -9.46 -1.52
CA HIS A 40 -2.09 -10.39 -2.62
C HIS A 40 -0.82 -10.05 -3.39
N GLN A 41 -0.35 -11.00 -4.21
CA GLN A 41 0.83 -10.83 -5.04
C GLN A 41 0.44 -10.93 -6.51
N SER A 42 1.07 -10.11 -7.33
CA SER A 42 1.02 -10.26 -8.79
C SER A 42 2.44 -10.40 -9.35
N ARG A 43 2.56 -11.05 -10.50
CA ARG A 43 3.83 -11.18 -11.22
C ARG A 43 3.71 -10.57 -12.60
N HIS A 44 4.64 -9.67 -12.92
CA HIS A 44 4.82 -9.13 -14.25
C HIS A 44 6.25 -9.40 -14.71
N GLY A 45 6.39 -10.40 -15.59
CA GLY A 45 7.69 -10.91 -15.99
C GLY A 45 8.43 -11.49 -14.78
N GLN A 46 9.60 -10.94 -14.47
CA GLN A 46 10.41 -11.35 -13.31
C GLN A 46 10.08 -10.54 -12.04
N THR A 47 9.30 -9.46 -12.16
CA THR A 47 8.97 -8.60 -11.04
C THR A 47 7.80 -9.18 -10.26
N THR A 48 7.97 -9.31 -8.94
CA THR A 48 6.88 -9.60 -8.01
C THR A 48 6.42 -8.31 -7.35
N TYR A 49 5.13 -8.03 -7.48
CA TYR A 49 4.46 -6.93 -6.79
C TYR A 49 3.64 -7.46 -5.62
N TYR A 50 3.73 -6.77 -4.49
CA TYR A 50 2.88 -7.00 -3.33
C TYR A 50 1.84 -5.89 -3.28
N HIS A 51 0.57 -6.26 -3.24
CA HIS A 51 -0.54 -5.33 -3.16
C HIS A 51 -1.21 -5.44 -1.79
N PHE A 52 -1.50 -4.29 -1.21
CA PHE A 52 -2.11 -4.15 0.12
C PHE A 52 -3.33 -3.26 0.01
N SER A 53 -4.52 -3.80 0.26
CA SER A 53 -5.72 -2.99 0.47
C SER A 53 -5.82 -2.68 1.95
N VAL A 54 -5.85 -1.40 2.31
CA VAL A 54 -5.79 -0.92 3.69
C VAL A 54 -6.89 0.09 3.97
N SER A 55 -7.36 0.16 5.22
CA SER A 55 -8.26 1.20 5.71
C SER A 55 -7.52 2.16 6.63
N SER A 56 -7.85 3.44 6.52
CA SER A 56 -7.39 4.49 7.44
C SER A 56 -8.41 5.62 7.48
N GLU A 57 -8.84 6.04 8.67
CA GLU A 57 -9.70 7.22 8.86
C GLU A 57 -10.94 7.23 7.95
N GLY A 58 -11.63 6.10 7.78
CA GLY A 58 -12.82 5.98 6.90
C GLY A 58 -12.51 6.05 5.39
N ASN A 59 -11.27 5.78 4.99
CA ASN A 59 -10.86 5.70 3.60
C ASN A 59 -10.21 4.34 3.31
N PHE A 60 -10.35 3.87 2.08
CA PHE A 60 -9.65 2.73 1.52
C PHE A 60 -8.53 3.16 0.60
N TYR A 61 -7.38 2.50 0.73
CA TYR A 61 -6.21 2.71 -0.11
C TYR A 61 -5.68 1.38 -0.64
N CYS A 62 -5.19 1.38 -1.86
CA CYS A 62 -4.43 0.26 -2.42
C CYS A 62 -2.97 0.67 -2.59
N LEU A 63 -2.08 0.03 -1.84
CA LEU A 63 -0.63 0.23 -1.94
C LEU A 63 0.00 -0.93 -2.71
N ARG A 64 0.99 -0.62 -3.56
CA ARG A 64 1.83 -1.62 -4.22
C ARG A 64 3.29 -1.44 -3.84
N PHE A 65 3.93 -2.53 -3.47
CA PHE A 65 5.38 -2.63 -3.30
C PHE A 65 6.01 -3.43 -4.44
N ASP A 66 7.00 -2.84 -5.08
CA ASP A 66 7.88 -3.50 -6.05
C ASP A 66 9.13 -4.01 -5.36
N ALA A 67 9.24 -5.33 -5.19
CA ALA A 67 10.39 -5.95 -4.53
C ALA A 67 11.68 -5.95 -5.37
N THR A 68 11.60 -5.60 -6.65
CA THR A 68 12.77 -5.46 -7.54
C THR A 68 13.36 -4.06 -7.43
N SER A 69 12.52 -3.03 -7.49
CA SER A 69 12.98 -1.63 -7.40
C SER A 69 12.96 -1.03 -5.99
N LEU A 70 12.43 -1.76 -5.01
CA LEU A 70 12.25 -1.33 -3.62
C LEU A 70 11.42 -0.03 -3.49
N ARG A 71 10.42 0.14 -4.36
CA ARG A 71 9.54 1.32 -4.39
C ARG A 71 8.11 0.97 -4.01
N TRP A 72 7.46 1.94 -3.36
CA TRP A 72 6.05 1.90 -3.02
C TRP A 72 5.26 2.85 -3.90
N PHE A 73 4.03 2.45 -4.20
CA PHE A 73 3.07 3.23 -4.97
C PHE A 73 1.71 3.22 -4.28
N LEU A 74 1.02 4.36 -4.28
CA LEU A 74 -0.41 4.44 -4.04
C LEU A 74 -1.11 4.24 -5.37
N GLU A 75 -1.79 3.11 -5.54
CA GLU A 75 -2.47 2.75 -6.78
C GLU A 75 -3.86 3.36 -6.84
N MET A 76 -4.61 3.30 -5.74
CA MET A 76 -6.02 3.70 -5.69
C MET A 76 -6.43 4.25 -4.32
N VAL A 77 -7.44 5.12 -4.32
CA VAL A 77 -8.10 5.67 -3.12
C VAL A 77 -9.63 5.65 -3.28
N GLU A 78 -10.36 5.43 -2.19
CA GLU A 78 -11.82 5.47 -2.12
C GLU A 78 -12.27 5.91 -0.72
N GLU A 79 -13.29 6.77 -0.64
CA GLU A 79 -13.96 7.08 0.63
C GLU A 79 -14.90 5.93 1.03
N GLU A 80 -14.90 5.53 2.30
CA GLU A 80 -15.87 4.58 2.85
C GLU A 80 -17.23 5.30 3.01
N VAL A 81 -18.22 4.90 2.21
CA VAL A 81 -19.56 5.51 2.15
C VAL A 81 -20.38 5.18 3.40
#